data_AF-A0A4Q4U2V0-F1
#
_entry.id   AF-A0A4Q4U2V0-F1
#
_cell.length_a   1.000
_cell.length_b   1.000
_cell.length_c   1.000
_cell.angle_alpha   90.00
_cell.angle_beta   90.00
_cell.angle_gamma   90.00
#
_symmetry.space_group_name_H-M   'P 1'
#
loop_
_entity.id
_entity.type
_entity.pdbx_description
1 polymer ?
#
loop_
_entity_poly.entity_id
_entity_poly.type
_entity_poly.pdbx_seq_one_letter_code
_entity_poly.pdbx_strand_id
1 'polypeptide(L)'
;MGNDADELQRLRSQHGLLKHEMNGRLVFAPIDFSRAGLRIFDSATADGTWLRDLCNDIPNGTANKYVGIDIETSFVPEKLEPWLEIENQSMEQHFREEWTNSFDLVHMRLGLAAATEWGPQRVVSNLATLVKPGGWIQLVEADWEDRRDCGPVLTELFTLFSEVFDKMGTGADYTQKLCQWMSESSLRNVETKTFAIRVGAKNPTAQFGRVGTEVICQAATSLTKIASTTGPPFRYRRTVATLGTVALIALCWRHPNFTSDFGAAQPFSIAWSTYLATLEKIVLLPPGATPETSFWRVDRPAREATAYAAYGLRKIWWALVLVFNMRGIRWNYQVKNVPAVPSADARSRARFCARRLAAAGYYLVMADIASQAAVHVFYTNEDSLRRGEVDSKYLTIWDDRSFVWSFVRALTFAVQPYYMLQLTYTALSIAAVATGLSKPADWPPSFGVLSETTSVRAFWGSYWHQTLRLEDGIKQVWSRWIGGPNAEKSFFVRVVGRIIGKMGS
;
A
#
# COMPACT_ATOMS: atom_id res chain seq x y z
N MET A 1 4.37 3.55 -6.00
CA MET A 1 4.05 2.13 -6.22
C MET A 1 4.68 1.34 -5.07
N GLY A 2 4.30 0.06 -4.89
CA GLY A 2 5.23 -0.89 -4.26
C GLY A 2 6.33 -1.25 -5.25
N ASN A 3 7.26 -2.11 -4.85
CA ASN A 3 8.12 -2.82 -5.78
C ASN A 3 7.46 -4.19 -6.05
N ASP A 4 7.21 -4.53 -7.31
CA ASP A 4 6.42 -5.71 -7.65
C ASP A 4 7.14 -7.01 -7.25
N ALA A 5 8.47 -6.98 -7.16
CA ALA A 5 9.28 -8.06 -6.60
C ALA A 5 9.03 -8.30 -5.09
N ASP A 6 8.74 -7.25 -4.31
CA ASP A 6 8.42 -7.38 -2.87
C ASP A 6 7.03 -8.02 -2.69
N GLU A 7 6.07 -7.60 -3.51
CA GLU A 7 4.71 -8.15 -3.50
C GLU A 7 4.68 -9.60 -4.01
N LEU A 8 5.49 -9.92 -5.02
CA LEU A 8 5.64 -11.30 -5.49
C LEU A 8 6.33 -12.18 -4.43
N GLN A 9 7.33 -11.66 -3.72
CA GLN A 9 7.95 -12.37 -2.60
C GLN A 9 6.96 -12.55 -1.42
N ARG A 10 6.04 -11.60 -1.19
CA ARG A 10 4.91 -11.76 -0.25
C ARG A 10 3.98 -12.90 -0.71
N LEU A 11 3.55 -12.89 -1.97
CA LEU A 11 2.65 -13.91 -2.53
C LEU A 11 3.22 -15.33 -2.41
N ARG A 12 4.50 -15.50 -2.76
CA ARG A 12 5.25 -16.76 -2.55
C ARG A 12 5.30 -17.18 -1.08
N SER A 13 5.58 -16.24 -0.18
CA SER A 13 5.63 -16.49 1.27
C SER A 13 4.26 -16.87 1.85
N GLN A 14 3.19 -16.22 1.39
CA GLN A 14 1.80 -16.52 1.74
C GLN A 14 1.39 -17.91 1.24
N HIS A 15 1.75 -18.28 0.01
CA HIS A 15 1.52 -19.62 -0.53
C HIS A 15 2.23 -20.71 0.29
N GLY A 16 3.51 -20.52 0.64
CA GLY A 16 4.26 -21.48 1.46
C GLY A 16 3.66 -21.68 2.86
N LEU A 17 3.18 -20.60 3.50
CA LEU A 17 2.42 -20.68 4.75
C LEU A 17 1.12 -21.47 4.58
N LEU A 18 0.34 -21.19 3.53
CA LEU A 18 -0.92 -21.89 3.27
C LEU A 18 -0.69 -23.39 2.99
N LYS A 19 0.35 -23.76 2.21
CA LYS A 19 0.74 -25.16 2.00
C LYS A 19 1.10 -25.84 3.33
N HIS A 20 1.87 -25.18 4.20
CA HIS A 20 2.23 -25.72 5.50
C HIS A 20 0.99 -26.01 6.38
N GLU A 21 0.05 -25.06 6.47
CA GLU A 21 -1.18 -25.23 7.27
C GLU A 21 -2.20 -26.20 6.64
N MET A 22 -2.04 -26.52 5.35
CA MET A 22 -2.72 -27.59 4.64
C MET A 22 -1.94 -28.93 4.67
N ASN A 23 -0.96 -29.07 5.58
CA ASN A 23 -0.12 -30.25 5.77
C ASN A 23 0.62 -30.70 4.49
N GLY A 24 1.11 -29.76 3.71
CA GLY A 24 1.78 -30.00 2.42
C GLY A 24 0.84 -30.16 1.23
N ARG A 25 -0.47 -30.31 1.44
CA ARG A 25 -1.42 -30.68 0.39
C ARG A 25 -2.02 -29.47 -0.33
N LEU A 26 -1.92 -29.44 -1.66
CA LEU A 26 -2.48 -28.37 -2.49
C LEU A 26 -3.90 -28.65 -3.01
N VAL A 27 -4.22 -29.91 -3.34
CA VAL A 27 -5.50 -30.28 -3.97
C VAL A 27 -6.27 -31.28 -3.12
N PHE A 28 -7.44 -30.88 -2.66
CA PHE A 28 -8.37 -31.65 -1.82
C PHE A 28 -9.47 -32.35 -2.61
N ALA A 29 -9.67 -31.95 -3.87
CA ALA A 29 -10.40 -32.74 -4.86
C ALA A 29 -9.72 -34.10 -5.07
N PRO A 30 -10.42 -35.26 -4.95
CA PRO A 30 -9.93 -36.55 -5.42
C PRO A 30 -9.91 -36.61 -6.95
N ILE A 31 -8.92 -35.93 -7.52
CA ILE A 31 -8.46 -36.07 -8.90
C ILE A 31 -7.40 -37.17 -8.96
N ASP A 32 -7.49 -38.00 -9.98
CA ASP A 32 -6.50 -39.05 -10.25
C ASP A 32 -5.27 -38.48 -10.99
N PHE A 33 -4.30 -38.00 -10.22
CA PHE A 33 -3.01 -37.51 -10.72
C PHE A 33 -2.04 -38.64 -11.16
N SER A 34 -2.44 -39.91 -11.10
CA SER A 34 -1.69 -41.00 -11.75
C SER A 34 -1.86 -40.99 -13.29
N ARG A 35 -2.82 -40.22 -13.78
CA ARG A 35 -3.03 -39.92 -15.21
C ARG A 35 -2.19 -38.73 -15.66
N ALA A 36 -1.78 -38.77 -16.92
CA ALA A 36 -1.18 -37.65 -17.65
C ALA A 36 -2.23 -36.96 -18.55
N GLY A 37 -1.89 -35.79 -19.11
CA GLY A 37 -2.75 -35.03 -20.02
C GLY A 37 -3.90 -34.29 -19.33
N LEU A 38 -3.84 -34.10 -18.01
CA LEU A 38 -4.81 -33.30 -17.27
C LEU A 38 -4.65 -31.82 -17.63
N ARG A 39 -5.75 -31.07 -17.63
CA ARG A 39 -5.74 -29.60 -17.79
C ARG A 39 -6.06 -28.91 -16.46
N ILE A 40 -5.15 -28.09 -15.94
CA ILE A 40 -5.31 -27.35 -14.69
C ILE A 40 -5.40 -25.84 -15.01
N PHE A 41 -6.39 -25.16 -14.42
CA PHE A 41 -6.55 -23.70 -14.45
C PHE A 41 -6.31 -23.11 -13.05
N ASP A 42 -5.64 -21.95 -12.95
CA ASP A 42 -5.51 -21.17 -11.71
C ASP A 42 -5.75 -19.67 -11.98
N SER A 43 -6.64 -19.06 -11.20
CA SER A 43 -7.05 -17.67 -11.38
C SER A 43 -6.58 -16.80 -10.21
N ALA A 44 -6.08 -15.60 -10.54
CA ALA A 44 -5.21 -14.80 -9.67
C ALA A 44 -3.92 -15.58 -9.30
N THR A 45 -3.24 -16.10 -10.33
CA THR A 45 -2.08 -16.99 -10.19
C THR A 45 -0.76 -16.27 -9.86
N ALA A 46 -0.74 -14.94 -10.02
CA ALA A 46 0.46 -14.10 -10.06
C ALA A 46 1.52 -14.63 -11.03
N ASP A 47 2.69 -15.07 -10.53
CA ASP A 47 3.75 -15.64 -11.37
C ASP A 47 3.53 -17.10 -11.77
N GLY A 48 2.47 -17.75 -11.27
CA GLY A 48 2.22 -19.18 -11.46
C GLY A 48 2.85 -20.09 -10.40
N THR A 49 3.35 -19.55 -9.27
CA THR A 49 4.00 -20.34 -8.19
C THR A 49 3.16 -21.56 -7.77
N TRP A 50 1.84 -21.45 -7.66
CA TRP A 50 1.00 -22.58 -7.26
C TRP A 50 0.92 -23.68 -8.33
N LEU A 51 0.83 -23.31 -9.60
CA LEU A 51 0.83 -24.26 -10.72
C LEU A 51 2.16 -25.02 -10.78
N ARG A 52 3.29 -24.34 -10.54
CA ARG A 52 4.62 -24.96 -10.44
C ARG A 52 4.73 -25.93 -9.26
N ASP A 53 4.26 -25.51 -8.09
CA ASP A 53 4.34 -26.31 -6.87
C ASP A 53 3.42 -27.55 -6.95
N LEU A 54 2.24 -27.43 -7.58
CA LEU A 54 1.39 -28.57 -7.91
C LEU A 54 2.04 -29.50 -8.95
N CYS A 55 2.74 -28.95 -9.94
CA CYS A 55 3.49 -29.74 -10.92
C CYS A 55 4.58 -30.58 -10.24
N ASN A 56 5.29 -30.02 -9.24
CA ASN A 56 6.32 -30.74 -8.48
C ASN A 56 5.75 -31.79 -7.50
N ASP A 57 4.55 -31.54 -6.95
CA ASP A 57 3.92 -32.43 -5.94
C ASP A 57 3.32 -33.73 -6.52
N ILE A 58 3.14 -33.86 -7.85
CA ILE A 58 2.37 -34.96 -8.46
C ILE A 58 3.20 -35.85 -9.42
N PRO A 59 2.91 -37.17 -9.52
CA PRO A 59 3.76 -38.12 -10.26
C PRO A 59 3.94 -37.85 -11.76
N ASN A 60 2.98 -37.16 -12.40
CA ASN A 60 2.98 -36.86 -13.83
C ASN A 60 3.04 -35.36 -14.12
N GLY A 61 3.56 -34.54 -13.19
CA GLY A 61 3.52 -33.08 -13.21
C GLY A 61 3.65 -32.45 -14.59
N THR A 62 4.82 -32.61 -15.21
CA THR A 62 5.21 -32.00 -16.50
C THR A 62 4.52 -32.60 -17.73
N ALA A 63 3.73 -33.67 -17.56
CA ALA A 63 2.91 -34.28 -18.61
C ALA A 63 1.45 -33.79 -18.59
N ASN A 64 1.14 -32.79 -17.75
CA ASN A 64 -0.13 -32.07 -17.71
C ASN A 64 0.03 -30.65 -18.27
N LYS A 65 -1.06 -29.99 -18.67
CA LYS A 65 -1.05 -28.60 -19.15
C LYS A 65 -1.67 -27.68 -18.09
N TYR A 66 -0.93 -26.62 -17.76
CA TYR A 66 -1.30 -25.64 -16.75
C TYR A 66 -1.55 -24.30 -17.44
N VAL A 67 -2.68 -23.67 -17.12
CA VAL A 67 -3.06 -22.33 -17.58
C VAL A 67 -3.34 -21.48 -16.34
N GLY A 68 -2.71 -20.33 -16.27
CA GLY A 68 -2.91 -19.34 -15.23
C GLY A 68 -3.45 -18.04 -15.80
N ILE A 69 -4.22 -17.29 -15.02
CA ILE A 69 -4.55 -15.90 -15.33
C ILE A 69 -4.28 -14.96 -14.16
N ASP A 70 -3.83 -13.76 -14.47
CA ASP A 70 -3.75 -12.64 -13.55
C ASP A 70 -4.01 -11.31 -14.28
N ILE A 71 -4.33 -10.25 -13.53
CA ILE A 71 -4.48 -8.89 -14.07
C ILE A 71 -3.16 -8.14 -14.10
N GLU A 72 -2.16 -8.54 -13.29
CA GLU A 72 -0.85 -7.89 -13.28
C GLU A 72 0.15 -8.60 -14.20
N THR A 73 0.64 -7.86 -15.19
CA THR A 73 1.66 -8.33 -16.14
C THR A 73 3.04 -8.49 -15.51
N SER A 74 3.42 -7.66 -14.53
CA SER A 74 4.79 -7.61 -14.01
C SER A 74 5.18 -8.82 -13.15
N PHE A 75 4.21 -9.65 -12.74
CA PHE A 75 4.49 -10.91 -12.04
C PHE A 75 4.91 -12.05 -12.98
N VAL A 76 4.61 -11.96 -14.29
CA VAL A 76 4.84 -13.07 -15.23
C VAL A 76 6.33 -13.12 -15.63
N PRO A 77 7.05 -14.25 -15.42
CA PRO A 77 8.45 -14.36 -15.85
C PRO A 77 8.61 -14.30 -17.36
N GLU A 78 9.67 -13.65 -17.86
CA GLU A 78 10.00 -13.54 -19.30
C GLU A 78 10.06 -14.88 -20.04
N LYS A 79 10.33 -15.97 -19.32
CA LYS A 79 10.39 -17.33 -19.84
C LYS A 79 9.61 -18.28 -18.95
N LEU A 80 8.48 -18.77 -19.47
CA LEU A 80 7.67 -19.83 -18.88
C LEU A 80 8.17 -21.23 -19.28
N GLU A 81 7.79 -22.22 -18.49
CA GLU A 81 7.97 -23.63 -18.77
C GLU A 81 7.02 -24.12 -19.90
N PRO A 82 7.42 -25.07 -20.77
CA PRO A 82 6.59 -25.49 -21.92
C PRO A 82 5.20 -26.05 -21.57
N TRP A 83 5.01 -26.55 -20.35
CA TRP A 83 3.75 -27.06 -19.82
C TRP A 83 2.90 -25.98 -19.12
N LEU A 84 3.43 -24.76 -18.94
CA LEU A 84 2.78 -23.64 -18.28
C LEU A 84 2.42 -22.54 -19.30
N GLU A 85 1.33 -21.85 -19.03
CA GLU A 85 0.82 -20.71 -19.79
C GLU A 85 0.25 -19.74 -18.76
N ILE A 86 0.56 -18.46 -18.87
CA ILE A 86 -0.03 -17.42 -18.01
C ILE A 86 -0.46 -16.27 -18.92
N GLU A 87 -1.74 -15.92 -18.84
CA GLU A 87 -2.31 -14.82 -19.63
C GLU A 87 -2.70 -13.63 -18.75
N ASN A 88 -2.59 -12.43 -19.32
CA ASN A 88 -3.15 -11.24 -18.71
C ASN A 88 -4.66 -11.20 -18.96
N GLN A 89 -5.45 -11.58 -17.95
CA GLN A 89 -6.92 -11.59 -18.03
C GLN A 89 -7.55 -11.40 -16.64
N SER A 90 -8.62 -10.62 -16.58
CA SER A 90 -9.45 -10.51 -15.37
C SER A 90 -10.44 -11.67 -15.26
N MET A 91 -10.59 -12.21 -14.04
CA MET A 91 -11.67 -13.13 -13.66
C MET A 91 -13.08 -12.53 -13.82
N GLU A 92 -13.19 -11.20 -13.86
CA GLU A 92 -14.42 -10.42 -14.12
C GLU A 92 -14.61 -10.16 -15.63
N GLN A 93 -14.15 -11.08 -16.49
CA GLN A 93 -14.37 -11.08 -17.94
C GLN A 93 -14.71 -12.49 -18.41
N HIS A 94 -15.48 -12.60 -19.51
CA HIS A 94 -15.80 -13.90 -20.09
C HIS A 94 -14.55 -14.59 -20.64
N PHE A 95 -14.38 -15.87 -20.35
CA PHE A 95 -13.27 -16.68 -20.85
C PHE A 95 -13.44 -17.04 -22.33
N ARG A 96 -12.36 -17.48 -22.97
CA ARG A 96 -12.37 -17.92 -24.37
C ARG A 96 -13.26 -19.16 -24.54
N GLU A 97 -13.97 -19.26 -25.65
CA GLU A 97 -14.90 -20.37 -25.90
C GLU A 97 -14.19 -21.74 -25.85
N GLU A 98 -12.95 -21.82 -26.35
CA GLU A 98 -12.03 -22.97 -26.30
C GLU A 98 -11.68 -23.46 -24.87
N TRP A 99 -11.90 -22.63 -23.86
CA TRP A 99 -11.64 -22.95 -22.45
C TRP A 99 -12.87 -23.49 -21.72
N THR A 100 -14.07 -23.32 -22.29
CA THR A 100 -15.33 -23.85 -21.75
C THR A 100 -15.28 -25.38 -21.64
N ASN A 101 -15.76 -25.95 -20.53
CA ASN A 101 -15.84 -27.39 -20.28
C ASN A 101 -14.50 -28.15 -20.50
N SER A 102 -13.34 -27.50 -20.29
CA SER A 102 -12.05 -28.03 -20.79
C SER A 102 -11.03 -28.40 -19.71
N PHE A 103 -11.23 -28.01 -18.45
CA PHE A 103 -10.26 -28.21 -17.37
C PHE A 103 -10.69 -29.32 -16.38
N ASP A 104 -9.73 -30.18 -16.00
CA ASP A 104 -9.84 -31.19 -14.94
C ASP A 104 -9.98 -30.54 -13.56
N LEU A 105 -9.23 -29.46 -13.34
CA LEU A 105 -9.21 -28.68 -12.12
C LEU A 105 -9.23 -27.20 -12.45
N VAL A 106 -10.16 -26.46 -11.85
CA VAL A 106 -10.20 -25.00 -11.84
C VAL A 106 -9.91 -24.53 -10.41
N HIS A 107 -8.91 -23.68 -10.24
CA HIS A 107 -8.47 -23.21 -8.93
C HIS A 107 -8.48 -21.67 -8.85
N MET A 108 -8.64 -21.16 -7.63
CA MET A 108 -8.40 -19.76 -7.27
C MET A 108 -8.12 -19.71 -5.77
N ARG A 109 -7.24 -18.79 -5.33
CA ARG A 109 -6.90 -18.64 -3.92
C ARG A 109 -6.71 -17.18 -3.51
N LEU A 110 -7.62 -16.70 -2.64
CA LEU A 110 -7.66 -15.32 -2.13
C LEU A 110 -7.92 -14.28 -3.25
N GLY A 111 -8.60 -14.70 -4.31
CA GLY A 111 -8.92 -13.88 -5.49
C GLY A 111 -10.31 -13.26 -5.42
N LEU A 112 -11.31 -13.95 -4.86
CA LEU A 112 -12.70 -13.46 -4.84
C LEU A 112 -12.88 -12.17 -4.02
N ALA A 113 -11.98 -11.87 -3.08
CA ALA A 113 -11.92 -10.59 -2.38
C ALA A 113 -11.69 -9.37 -3.30
N ALA A 114 -11.20 -9.58 -4.53
CA ALA A 114 -10.99 -8.54 -5.54
C ALA A 114 -12.09 -8.50 -6.61
N ALA A 115 -13.08 -9.41 -6.57
CA ALA A 115 -14.25 -9.36 -7.45
C ALA A 115 -15.18 -8.23 -6.99
N THR A 116 -15.14 -7.09 -7.71
CA THR A 116 -15.78 -5.83 -7.30
C THR A 116 -16.69 -5.24 -8.37
N GLU A 117 -16.50 -5.56 -9.66
CA GLU A 117 -17.40 -5.10 -10.73
C GLU A 117 -18.53 -6.10 -10.99
N TRP A 118 -18.20 -7.39 -11.07
CA TRP A 118 -19.11 -8.50 -11.29
C TRP A 118 -19.58 -9.11 -9.97
N GLY A 119 -18.75 -9.00 -8.93
CA GLY A 119 -18.99 -9.58 -7.61
C GLY A 119 -18.72 -11.09 -7.58
N PRO A 120 -18.47 -11.65 -6.39
CA PRO A 120 -17.92 -13.00 -6.25
C PRO A 120 -18.85 -14.10 -6.77
N GLN A 121 -20.18 -13.97 -6.65
CA GLN A 121 -21.14 -14.94 -7.21
C GLN A 121 -20.98 -15.11 -8.73
N ARG A 122 -20.85 -14.01 -9.47
CA ARG A 122 -20.72 -14.05 -10.93
C ARG A 122 -19.34 -14.56 -11.35
N VAL A 123 -18.29 -14.28 -10.58
CA VAL A 123 -16.96 -14.88 -10.81
C VAL A 123 -16.96 -16.38 -10.53
N VAL A 124 -17.61 -16.86 -9.46
CA VAL A 124 -17.81 -18.31 -9.20
C VAL A 124 -18.51 -18.99 -10.38
N SER A 125 -19.59 -18.38 -10.90
CA SER A 125 -20.32 -18.88 -12.07
C SER A 125 -19.46 -18.88 -13.34
N ASN A 126 -18.69 -17.82 -13.59
CA ASN A 126 -17.76 -17.70 -14.73
C ASN A 126 -16.69 -18.81 -14.67
N LEU A 127 -16.06 -19.03 -13.51
CA LEU A 127 -15.08 -20.10 -13.29
C LEU A 127 -15.69 -21.50 -13.45
N ALA A 128 -16.96 -21.70 -13.06
CA ALA A 128 -17.64 -22.98 -13.24
C ALA A 128 -17.78 -23.36 -14.72
N THR A 129 -17.86 -22.40 -15.66
CA THR A 129 -17.91 -22.69 -17.11
C THR A 129 -16.65 -23.37 -17.65
N LEU A 130 -15.50 -23.21 -16.97
CA LEU A 130 -14.22 -23.80 -17.35
C LEU A 130 -14.12 -25.29 -16.97
N VAL A 131 -14.88 -25.72 -15.96
CA VAL A 131 -14.81 -27.06 -15.39
C VAL A 131 -15.42 -28.05 -16.38
N LYS A 132 -14.67 -29.07 -16.79
CA LYS A 132 -15.20 -30.11 -17.68
C LYS A 132 -16.23 -31.00 -16.96
N PRO A 133 -17.12 -31.70 -17.68
CA PRO A 133 -17.97 -32.74 -17.11
C PRO A 133 -17.15 -33.76 -16.30
N GLY A 134 -17.45 -33.89 -15.00
CA GLY A 134 -16.71 -34.74 -14.05
C GLY A 134 -15.35 -34.17 -13.56
N GLY A 135 -14.98 -32.95 -13.98
CA GLY A 135 -13.88 -32.16 -13.44
C GLY A 135 -14.23 -31.54 -12.08
N TRP A 136 -13.37 -30.63 -11.61
CA TRP A 136 -13.46 -30.04 -10.27
C TRP A 136 -13.18 -28.54 -10.26
N ILE A 137 -13.77 -27.84 -9.28
CA ILE A 137 -13.38 -26.49 -8.89
C ILE A 137 -12.90 -26.51 -7.43
N GLN A 138 -11.85 -25.74 -7.11
CA GLN A 138 -11.33 -25.58 -5.76
C GLN A 138 -11.02 -24.10 -5.48
N LEU A 139 -11.94 -23.43 -4.78
CA LEU A 139 -11.79 -22.03 -4.38
C LEU A 139 -11.30 -21.94 -2.93
N VAL A 140 -10.27 -21.14 -2.69
CA VAL A 140 -9.46 -21.19 -1.46
C VAL A 140 -9.44 -19.83 -0.76
N GLU A 141 -10.61 -19.33 -0.36
CA GLU A 141 -10.85 -17.96 0.15
C GLU A 141 -10.71 -17.78 1.67
N ALA A 142 -10.27 -16.60 2.12
CA ALA A 142 -10.15 -16.29 3.55
C ALA A 142 -11.51 -15.95 4.16
N ASP A 143 -11.83 -16.54 5.31
CA ASP A 143 -13.05 -16.19 6.06
C ASP A 143 -12.75 -15.05 7.03
N TRP A 144 -13.56 -14.01 6.97
CA TRP A 144 -13.43 -12.78 7.77
C TRP A 144 -14.49 -12.68 8.88
N GLU A 145 -15.55 -13.48 8.78
CA GLU A 145 -16.63 -13.55 9.76
C GLU A 145 -16.37 -14.61 10.84
N ASP A 146 -15.61 -15.66 10.53
CA ASP A 146 -15.17 -16.62 11.55
C ASP A 146 -14.09 -16.02 12.46
N ARG A 147 -14.57 -15.35 13.51
CA ARG A 147 -13.76 -14.72 14.55
C ARG A 147 -13.47 -15.66 15.73
N ARG A 148 -13.76 -16.96 15.60
CA ARG A 148 -13.40 -17.97 16.62
C ARG A 148 -11.88 -18.04 16.78
N ASP A 149 -11.43 -18.28 18.01
CA ASP A 149 -10.02 -18.24 18.41
C ASP A 149 -9.24 -16.94 18.07
N CYS A 150 -9.88 -15.87 17.60
CA CYS A 150 -9.18 -14.63 17.27
C CYS A 150 -8.84 -13.84 18.54
N GLY A 151 -7.57 -13.42 18.65
CA GLY A 151 -7.15 -12.42 19.62
C GLY A 151 -7.73 -11.05 19.28
N PRO A 152 -7.95 -10.15 20.26
CA PRO A 152 -8.74 -8.92 20.07
C PRO A 152 -8.26 -8.05 18.89
N VAL A 153 -6.95 -7.91 18.70
CA VAL A 153 -6.36 -7.14 17.58
C VAL A 153 -6.72 -7.74 16.21
N LEU A 154 -6.80 -9.07 16.10
CA LEU A 154 -7.19 -9.73 14.86
C LEU A 154 -8.71 -9.66 14.64
N THR A 155 -9.50 -9.78 15.72
CA THR A 155 -10.95 -9.60 15.68
C THR A 155 -11.34 -8.18 15.21
N GLU A 156 -10.63 -7.15 15.68
CA GLU A 156 -10.79 -5.77 15.18
C GLU A 156 -10.37 -5.64 13.71
N LEU A 157 -9.27 -6.26 13.30
CA LEU A 157 -8.78 -6.22 11.92
C LEU A 157 -9.74 -6.94 10.95
N PHE A 158 -10.28 -8.09 11.32
CA PHE A 158 -11.27 -8.81 10.52
C PHE A 158 -12.59 -8.02 10.46
N THR A 159 -13.02 -7.40 11.56
CA THR A 159 -14.17 -6.48 11.56
C THR A 159 -13.97 -5.32 10.57
N LEU A 160 -12.76 -4.74 10.47
CA LEU A 160 -12.43 -3.75 9.45
C LEU A 160 -12.51 -4.34 8.03
N PHE A 161 -11.97 -5.53 7.80
CA PHE A 161 -11.98 -6.17 6.48
C PHE A 161 -13.43 -6.44 6.02
N SER A 162 -14.28 -6.99 6.87
CA SER A 162 -15.72 -7.13 6.63
C SER A 162 -16.36 -5.79 6.29
N GLU A 163 -16.15 -4.76 7.13
CA GLU A 163 -16.63 -3.40 6.89
C GLU A 163 -16.11 -2.78 5.57
N VAL A 164 -15.03 -3.26 4.99
CA VAL A 164 -14.48 -2.79 3.71
C VAL A 164 -15.07 -3.59 2.54
N PHE A 165 -15.12 -4.91 2.61
CA PHE A 165 -15.67 -5.76 1.54
C PHE A 165 -17.18 -5.54 1.35
N ASP A 166 -17.94 -5.31 2.42
CA ASP A 166 -19.35 -4.87 2.34
C ASP A 166 -19.50 -3.56 1.55
N LYS A 167 -18.58 -2.61 1.76
CA LYS A 167 -18.61 -1.28 1.10
C LYS A 167 -17.98 -1.29 -0.30
N MET A 168 -17.28 -2.35 -0.68
CA MET A 168 -16.72 -2.59 -2.02
C MET A 168 -17.62 -3.45 -2.92
N GLY A 169 -18.80 -3.87 -2.43
CA GLY A 169 -19.78 -4.65 -3.20
C GLY A 169 -19.54 -6.17 -3.22
N THR A 170 -18.37 -6.63 -2.78
CA THR A 170 -18.03 -8.05 -2.63
C THR A 170 -18.83 -8.72 -1.50
N GLY A 171 -19.11 -7.99 -0.42
CA GLY A 171 -19.68 -8.50 0.82
C GLY A 171 -18.65 -9.18 1.72
N ALA A 172 -18.81 -9.09 3.04
CA ALA A 172 -17.96 -9.79 4.01
C ALA A 172 -18.21 -11.30 4.07
N ASP A 173 -19.47 -11.69 3.89
CA ASP A 173 -20.00 -13.04 4.07
C ASP A 173 -19.87 -13.94 2.81
N TYR A 174 -19.09 -13.51 1.81
CA TYR A 174 -18.96 -14.20 0.53
C TYR A 174 -18.49 -15.66 0.68
N THR A 175 -17.63 -15.96 1.66
CA THR A 175 -17.19 -17.33 1.97
C THR A 175 -18.33 -18.25 2.40
N GLN A 176 -19.30 -17.72 3.15
CA GLN A 176 -20.46 -18.47 3.64
C GLN A 176 -21.41 -18.82 2.48
N LYS A 177 -21.47 -17.96 1.46
CA LYS A 177 -22.33 -18.11 0.27
C LYS A 177 -21.70 -19.00 -0.83
N LEU A 178 -20.40 -19.29 -0.78
CA LEU A 178 -19.71 -20.11 -1.79
C LEU A 178 -20.44 -21.45 -2.05
N CYS A 179 -20.92 -22.13 -1.02
CA CYS A 179 -21.58 -23.43 -1.16
C CYS A 179 -22.87 -23.33 -1.99
N GLN A 180 -23.63 -22.25 -1.78
CA GLN A 180 -24.85 -21.94 -2.52
C GLN A 180 -24.51 -21.57 -3.96
N TRP A 181 -23.62 -20.58 -4.18
CA TRP A 181 -23.24 -20.12 -5.52
C TRP A 181 -22.62 -21.22 -6.38
N MET A 182 -21.88 -22.14 -5.76
CA MET A 182 -21.39 -23.32 -6.45
C MET A 182 -22.56 -24.21 -6.91
N SER A 183 -23.50 -24.51 -6.01
CA SER A 183 -24.67 -25.34 -6.30
C SER A 183 -25.58 -24.74 -7.36
N GLU A 184 -25.77 -23.42 -7.34
CA GLU A 184 -26.47 -22.65 -8.39
C GLU A 184 -25.74 -22.73 -9.74
N SER A 185 -24.41 -22.78 -9.74
CA SER A 185 -23.56 -22.96 -10.92
C SER A 185 -23.44 -24.43 -11.37
N SER A 186 -24.46 -25.25 -11.09
CA SER A 186 -24.55 -26.68 -11.43
C SER A 186 -23.46 -27.59 -10.84
N LEU A 187 -22.69 -27.12 -9.85
CA LEU A 187 -21.72 -27.95 -9.13
C LEU A 187 -22.48 -28.84 -8.11
N ARG A 188 -22.17 -30.14 -8.02
CA ARG A 188 -22.81 -31.07 -7.06
C ARG A 188 -21.80 -31.74 -6.14
N ASN A 189 -22.29 -32.21 -4.99
CA ASN A 189 -21.51 -32.76 -3.88
C ASN A 189 -20.60 -31.72 -3.21
N VAL A 190 -21.02 -30.44 -3.17
CA VAL A 190 -20.25 -29.32 -2.62
C VAL A 190 -19.96 -29.51 -1.12
N GLU A 191 -18.89 -30.26 -0.81
CA GLU A 191 -18.31 -30.40 0.53
C GLU A 191 -17.77 -29.05 1.04
N THR A 192 -17.31 -29.01 2.29
CA THR A 192 -16.69 -27.80 2.84
C THR A 192 -15.66 -28.11 3.96
N LYS A 193 -14.34 -28.07 3.65
CA LYS A 193 -13.21 -28.52 4.53
C LYS A 193 -12.36 -27.42 5.21
N THR A 194 -11.98 -27.64 6.47
CA THR A 194 -11.41 -26.63 7.40
C THR A 194 -9.88 -26.59 7.51
N PHE A 195 -9.29 -25.40 7.31
CA PHE A 195 -7.84 -25.15 7.48
C PHE A 195 -7.58 -23.87 8.29
N ALA A 196 -6.50 -23.88 9.07
CA ALA A 196 -6.33 -22.92 10.16
C ALA A 196 -4.97 -22.21 10.10
N ILE A 197 -4.99 -20.95 9.67
CA ILE A 197 -3.76 -20.19 9.41
C ILE A 197 -3.16 -19.72 10.75
N ARG A 198 -2.17 -20.46 11.27
CA ARG A 198 -1.58 -20.18 12.59
C ARG A 198 -0.58 -19.02 12.51
N VAL A 199 -1.06 -17.84 12.91
CA VAL A 199 -0.33 -16.57 12.90
C VAL A 199 0.42 -16.34 14.22
N GLY A 200 1.63 -15.80 14.16
CA GLY A 200 2.46 -15.54 15.34
C GLY A 200 2.67 -16.78 16.20
N ALA A 201 2.60 -16.62 17.53
CA ALA A 201 2.81 -17.70 18.48
C ALA A 201 1.63 -18.73 18.60
N LYS A 202 0.66 -18.75 17.67
CA LYS A 202 -0.16 -19.96 17.42
C LYS A 202 0.67 -21.03 16.70
N ASN A 203 1.63 -20.64 15.87
CA ASN A 203 2.37 -21.56 15.00
C ASN A 203 3.43 -22.34 15.79
N PRO A 204 3.49 -23.69 15.69
CA PRO A 204 4.60 -24.45 16.27
C PRO A 204 5.94 -24.13 15.59
N THR A 205 5.92 -23.76 14.32
CA THR A 205 7.12 -23.39 13.56
C THR A 205 7.32 -21.88 13.58
N ALA A 206 8.30 -21.40 14.35
CA ALA A 206 8.58 -19.97 14.54
C ALA A 206 8.95 -19.20 13.25
N GLN A 207 9.24 -19.87 12.15
CA GLN A 207 9.34 -19.26 10.81
C GLN A 207 7.95 -18.94 10.24
N PHE A 208 7.08 -19.94 10.09
CA PHE A 208 5.72 -19.75 9.56
C PHE A 208 4.86 -18.84 10.45
N GLY A 209 5.05 -18.88 11.78
CA GLY A 209 4.41 -17.93 12.69
C GLY A 209 4.76 -16.47 12.40
N ARG A 210 6.03 -16.17 12.08
CA ARG A 210 6.48 -14.83 11.68
C ARG A 210 5.88 -14.44 10.32
N VAL A 211 6.01 -15.31 9.30
CA VAL A 211 5.44 -15.09 7.96
C VAL A 211 3.93 -14.80 8.02
N GLY A 212 3.18 -15.54 8.84
CA GLY A 212 1.73 -15.30 9.02
C GLY A 212 1.41 -13.93 9.64
N THR A 213 2.25 -13.42 10.54
CA THR A 213 2.10 -12.05 11.07
C THR A 213 2.44 -11.01 10.00
N GLU A 214 3.52 -11.21 9.24
CA GLU A 214 3.94 -10.30 8.16
C GLU A 214 2.87 -10.16 7.08
N VAL A 215 2.35 -11.28 6.57
CA VAL A 215 1.30 -11.31 5.53
C VAL A 215 0.03 -10.58 5.98
N ILE A 216 -0.42 -10.79 7.22
CA ILE A 216 -1.61 -10.11 7.75
C ILE A 216 -1.34 -8.61 7.98
N CYS A 217 -0.18 -8.23 8.49
CA CYS A 217 0.19 -6.82 8.65
C CYS A 217 0.31 -6.08 7.30
N GLN A 218 0.77 -6.74 6.24
CA GLN A 218 0.82 -6.18 4.89
C GLN A 218 -0.59 -5.99 4.31
N ALA A 219 -1.45 -7.01 4.37
CA ALA A 219 -2.85 -6.91 3.93
C ALA A 219 -3.61 -5.79 4.69
N ALA A 220 -3.43 -5.70 6.01
CA ALA A 220 -3.95 -4.63 6.84
C ALA A 220 -3.51 -3.25 6.37
N THR A 221 -2.22 -3.10 6.03
CA THR A 221 -1.61 -1.83 5.62
C THR A 221 -2.15 -1.35 4.26
N SER A 222 -2.36 -2.26 3.31
CA SER A 222 -2.91 -1.91 1.98
C SER A 222 -4.37 -1.46 2.08
N LEU A 223 -5.24 -2.25 2.73
CA LEU A 223 -6.67 -1.91 2.87
C LEU A 223 -6.88 -0.67 3.76
N THR A 224 -6.06 -0.47 4.81
CA THR A 224 -6.13 0.72 5.66
C THR A 224 -5.88 2.02 4.90
N LYS A 225 -4.97 2.04 3.92
CA LYS A 225 -4.67 3.24 3.12
C LYS A 225 -5.88 3.67 2.26
N ILE A 226 -6.60 2.70 1.69
CA ILE A 226 -7.78 2.92 0.84
C ILE A 226 -8.98 3.35 1.71
N ALA A 227 -9.26 2.60 2.78
CA ALA A 227 -10.45 2.81 3.61
C ALA A 227 -10.39 4.07 4.49
N SER A 228 -9.25 4.36 5.13
CA SER A 228 -9.14 5.43 6.13
C SER A 228 -9.29 6.85 5.58
N THR A 229 -9.05 7.05 4.28
CA THR A 229 -9.06 8.34 3.60
C THR A 229 -10.39 8.65 2.91
N THR A 230 -11.13 7.64 2.42
CA THR A 230 -12.27 7.82 1.50
C THR A 230 -13.65 7.56 2.14
N GLY A 231 -13.72 6.71 3.16
CA GLY A 231 -14.98 6.22 3.74
C GLY A 231 -15.71 7.17 4.70
N PRO A 232 -16.88 6.73 5.23
CA PRO A 232 -17.60 7.45 6.27
C PRO A 232 -16.82 7.44 7.60
N PRO A 233 -17.09 8.37 8.53
CA PRO A 233 -16.50 8.32 9.87
C PRO A 233 -17.05 7.12 10.66
N PHE A 234 -16.22 6.09 10.84
CA PHE A 234 -16.53 4.89 11.63
C PHE A 234 -15.83 4.88 13.00
N ARG A 235 -16.42 4.19 13.97
CA ARG A 235 -16.08 4.29 15.42
C ARG A 235 -14.60 4.05 15.74
N TYR A 236 -13.91 3.20 14.98
CA TYR A 236 -12.53 2.79 15.22
C TYR A 236 -11.54 3.25 14.13
N ARG A 237 -11.92 4.24 13.29
CA ARG A 237 -11.06 4.83 12.24
C ARG A 237 -9.68 5.25 12.75
N ARG A 238 -9.63 5.74 14.00
CA ARG A 238 -8.41 6.06 14.73
C ARG A 238 -7.52 4.83 14.93
N THR A 239 -8.05 3.79 15.58
CA THR A 239 -7.34 2.53 15.88
C THR A 239 -6.78 1.90 14.62
N VAL A 240 -7.58 1.86 13.55
CA VAL A 240 -7.21 1.35 12.24
C VAL A 240 -6.04 2.13 11.63
N ALA A 241 -6.10 3.46 11.61
CA ALA A 241 -4.98 4.28 11.13
C ALA A 241 -3.72 4.15 12.01
N THR A 242 -3.86 3.96 13.33
CA THR A 242 -2.73 3.65 14.23
C THR A 242 -2.09 2.32 13.87
N LEU A 243 -2.87 1.24 13.80
CA LEU A 243 -2.38 -0.11 13.51
C LEU A 243 -1.75 -0.20 12.12
N GLY A 244 -2.37 0.40 11.09
CA GLY A 244 -1.79 0.46 9.75
C GLY A 244 -0.49 1.28 9.69
N THR A 245 -0.35 2.33 10.50
CA THR A 245 0.91 3.09 10.56
C THR A 245 1.99 2.34 11.34
N VAL A 246 1.64 1.67 12.46
CA VAL A 246 2.59 0.83 13.21
C VAL A 246 3.04 -0.38 12.39
N ALA A 247 2.13 -1.02 11.65
CA ALA A 247 2.45 -2.09 10.71
C ALA A 247 3.38 -1.60 9.59
N LEU A 248 3.09 -0.43 8.99
CA LEU A 248 3.97 0.18 7.98
C LEU A 248 5.38 0.47 8.55
N ILE A 249 5.47 1.04 9.76
CA ILE A 249 6.75 1.30 10.44
C ILE A 249 7.50 -0.02 10.70
N ALA A 250 6.81 -1.06 11.19
CA ALA A 250 7.42 -2.36 11.44
C ALA A 250 7.91 -3.03 10.14
N LEU A 251 7.20 -2.86 9.02
CA LEU A 251 7.61 -3.34 7.70
C LEU A 251 8.83 -2.57 7.17
N CYS A 252 8.82 -1.22 7.23
CA CYS A 252 9.96 -0.39 6.85
C CYS A 252 11.19 -0.55 7.77
N TRP A 253 11.01 -1.07 8.99
CA TRP A 253 12.12 -1.47 9.87
C TRP A 253 12.66 -2.85 9.51
N ARG A 254 11.77 -3.78 9.14
CA ARG A 254 12.09 -5.18 8.83
C ARG A 254 12.73 -5.36 7.45
N HIS A 255 12.37 -4.53 6.50
CA HIS A 255 13.04 -4.38 5.22
C HIS A 255 13.97 -3.16 5.30
N PRO A 256 15.27 -3.36 5.61
CA PRO A 256 16.24 -2.27 5.61
C PRO A 256 16.49 -1.82 4.17
N ASN A 257 15.65 -0.90 3.67
CA ASN A 257 15.71 -0.33 2.32
C ASN A 257 16.90 0.64 2.12
N PHE A 258 18.04 0.31 2.72
CA PHE A 258 19.31 0.91 2.35
C PHE A 258 19.79 0.32 1.03
N THR A 259 20.48 1.14 0.26
CA THR A 259 20.85 0.84 -1.12
C THR A 259 21.95 1.80 -1.54
N SER A 260 22.84 1.37 -2.43
CA SER A 260 23.80 2.25 -3.10
C SER A 260 23.23 2.92 -4.35
N ASP A 261 22.02 2.55 -4.78
CA ASP A 261 21.26 3.33 -5.78
C ASP A 261 20.70 4.61 -5.14
N PHE A 262 21.35 5.72 -5.46
CA PHE A 262 20.95 7.08 -5.14
C PHE A 262 19.49 7.41 -5.56
N GLY A 263 19.03 6.86 -6.69
CA GLY A 263 17.68 7.06 -7.22
C GLY A 263 16.60 6.45 -6.31
N ALA A 264 16.79 5.19 -5.91
CA ALA A 264 15.91 4.50 -4.98
C ALA A 264 16.00 5.02 -3.52
N ALA A 265 17.17 5.48 -3.07
CA ALA A 265 17.35 5.95 -1.69
C ALA A 265 16.48 7.19 -1.33
N GLN A 266 16.38 8.14 -2.27
CA GLN A 266 15.71 9.44 -2.03
C GLN A 266 14.21 9.33 -1.69
N PRO A 267 13.34 8.66 -2.49
CA PRO A 267 11.90 8.62 -2.25
C PRO A 267 11.50 8.08 -0.86
N PHE A 268 12.13 7.02 -0.37
CA PHE A 268 11.83 6.46 0.95
C PHE A 268 12.21 7.43 2.08
N SER A 269 13.33 8.16 1.94
CA SER A 269 13.83 9.11 2.94
C SER A 269 12.93 10.34 3.17
N ILE A 270 11.95 10.61 2.30
CA ILE A 270 11.00 11.74 2.40
C ILE A 270 9.58 11.27 2.77
N ALA A 271 9.24 10.01 2.50
CA ALA A 271 7.89 9.47 2.65
C ALA A 271 7.29 9.58 4.07
N TRP A 272 8.14 9.55 5.11
CA TRP A 272 7.73 9.72 6.52
C TRP A 272 6.93 11.00 6.79
N SER A 273 7.16 12.07 6.03
CA SER A 273 6.38 13.31 6.13
C SER A 273 4.88 13.10 5.84
N THR A 274 4.55 12.18 4.91
CA THR A 274 3.16 11.79 4.63
C THR A 274 2.56 10.94 5.75
N TYR A 275 3.38 10.13 6.43
CA TYR A 275 2.93 9.31 7.54
C TYR A 275 2.64 10.19 8.77
N LEU A 276 3.47 11.18 9.06
CA LEU A 276 3.21 12.17 10.11
C LEU A 276 1.92 12.97 9.85
N ALA A 277 1.69 13.44 8.62
CA ALA A 277 0.44 14.11 8.27
C ALA A 277 -0.79 13.21 8.44
N THR A 278 -0.65 11.91 8.19
CA THR A 278 -1.72 10.91 8.41
C THR A 278 -1.96 10.67 9.90
N LEU A 279 -0.89 10.56 10.70
CA LEU A 279 -0.96 10.43 12.15
C LEU A 279 -1.61 11.65 12.80
N GLU A 280 -1.16 12.85 12.46
CA GLU A 280 -1.75 14.12 12.91
C GLU A 280 -3.27 14.15 12.65
N LYS A 281 -3.65 13.98 11.37
CA LYS A 281 -5.00 14.28 10.89
C LYS A 281 -6.02 13.17 11.14
N ILE A 282 -5.59 11.97 11.56
CA ILE A 282 -6.49 10.84 11.87
C ILE A 282 -6.23 10.22 13.26
N VAL A 283 -4.97 10.01 13.64
CA VAL A 283 -4.59 9.27 14.85
C VAL A 283 -4.47 10.17 16.09
N LEU A 284 -4.20 11.47 15.95
CA LEU A 284 -3.84 12.36 17.06
C LEU A 284 -4.90 13.46 17.37
N LEU A 285 -6.02 13.50 16.65
CA LEU A 285 -7.19 14.34 16.95
C LEU A 285 -7.72 14.14 18.39
N PRO A 286 -8.42 15.11 19.00
CA PRO A 286 -9.09 14.90 20.29
C PRO A 286 -10.10 13.73 20.26
N PRO A 287 -10.36 13.04 21.39
CA PRO A 287 -11.40 12.01 21.46
C PRO A 287 -12.76 12.55 20.99
N GLY A 288 -13.47 11.79 20.15
CA GLY A 288 -14.74 12.21 19.54
C GLY A 288 -14.61 13.16 18.33
N ALA A 289 -13.44 13.77 18.09
CA ALA A 289 -13.21 14.58 16.90
C ALA A 289 -12.83 13.69 15.70
N THR A 290 -13.43 13.97 14.54
CA THR A 290 -13.11 13.33 13.25
C THR A 290 -12.49 14.37 12.29
N PRO A 291 -11.78 13.92 11.24
CA PRO A 291 -11.18 14.82 10.24
C PRO A 291 -12.18 15.84 9.66
N GLU A 292 -13.43 15.42 9.48
CA GLU A 292 -14.54 16.23 8.97
C GLU A 292 -14.96 17.36 9.93
N THR A 293 -14.91 17.08 11.23
CA THR A 293 -15.27 18.05 12.28
C THR A 293 -14.14 19.01 12.63
N SER A 294 -12.90 18.63 12.32
CA SER A 294 -11.67 19.37 12.64
C SER A 294 -11.15 20.23 11.49
N PHE A 295 -11.34 19.83 10.22
CA PHE A 295 -10.66 20.44 9.09
C PHE A 295 -11.61 20.92 7.99
N TRP A 296 -11.54 22.21 7.66
CA TRP A 296 -12.31 22.82 6.56
C TRP A 296 -11.54 23.96 5.89
N ARG A 297 -11.89 24.25 4.63
CA ARG A 297 -11.36 25.39 3.87
C ARG A 297 -12.01 26.69 4.33
N VAL A 298 -11.25 27.79 4.38
CA VAL A 298 -11.74 29.09 4.88
C VAL A 298 -12.66 29.83 3.89
N ASP A 299 -12.62 29.47 2.61
CA ASP A 299 -13.56 29.95 1.57
C ASP A 299 -14.84 29.09 1.47
N ARG A 300 -15.14 28.28 2.49
CA ARG A 300 -16.22 27.28 2.50
C ARG A 300 -16.93 27.26 3.86
N PRO A 301 -18.16 26.71 3.93
CA PRO A 301 -18.84 26.48 5.20
C PRO A 301 -17.96 25.68 6.17
N ALA A 302 -18.01 26.02 7.46
CA ALA A 302 -17.28 25.30 8.49
C ALA A 302 -17.68 23.82 8.49
N ARG A 303 -16.69 22.93 8.62
CA ARG A 303 -16.87 21.46 8.55
C ARG A 303 -17.48 20.93 7.24
N GLU A 304 -17.22 21.57 6.10
CA GLU A 304 -17.84 21.23 4.79
C GLU A 304 -17.91 19.72 4.46
N ALA A 305 -16.94 18.91 4.90
CA ALA A 305 -16.85 17.49 4.61
C ALA A 305 -17.70 16.56 5.49
N THR A 306 -18.52 17.10 6.41
CA THR A 306 -19.64 16.37 7.04
C THR A 306 -20.85 16.27 6.12
N ALA A 307 -21.06 17.26 5.24
CA ALA A 307 -22.17 17.32 4.29
C ALA A 307 -21.86 16.63 2.95
N TYR A 308 -20.70 15.96 2.84
CA TYR A 308 -20.30 15.24 1.64
C TYR A 308 -20.62 13.74 1.80
N ALA A 309 -21.25 13.15 0.80
CA ALA A 309 -21.43 11.69 0.73
C ALA A 309 -20.08 10.96 0.84
N ALA A 310 -20.06 9.86 1.61
CA ALA A 310 -18.89 8.98 1.70
C ALA A 310 -18.51 8.44 0.32
N TYR A 311 -17.21 8.24 0.06
CA TYR A 311 -16.63 7.84 -1.23
C TYR A 311 -16.95 8.74 -2.44
N GLY A 312 -17.81 9.75 -2.33
CA GLY A 312 -18.11 10.67 -3.43
C GLY A 312 -16.89 11.49 -3.86
N LEU A 313 -16.80 11.86 -5.15
CA LEU A 313 -15.62 12.55 -5.70
C LEU A 313 -15.22 13.84 -4.93
N ARG A 314 -16.19 14.59 -4.40
CA ARG A 314 -15.94 15.76 -3.53
C ARG A 314 -15.27 15.38 -2.20
N LYS A 315 -15.63 14.23 -1.63
CA LYS A 315 -15.07 13.66 -0.40
C LYS A 315 -13.65 13.18 -0.60
N ILE A 316 -13.42 12.41 -1.68
CA ILE A 316 -12.09 11.97 -2.09
C ILE A 316 -11.18 13.18 -2.35
N TRP A 317 -11.63 14.16 -3.13
CA TRP A 317 -10.85 15.37 -3.41
C TRP A 317 -10.53 16.20 -2.16
N TRP A 318 -11.47 16.33 -1.22
CA TRP A 318 -11.21 16.97 0.07
C TRP A 318 -10.19 16.20 0.91
N ALA A 319 -10.24 14.86 0.94
CA ALA A 319 -9.29 14.04 1.68
C ALA A 319 -7.88 14.09 1.07
N LEU A 320 -7.76 14.02 -0.26
CA LEU A 320 -6.49 14.20 -0.97
C LEU A 320 -5.87 15.57 -0.68
N VAL A 321 -6.65 16.65 -0.79
CA VAL A 321 -6.16 18.00 -0.47
C VAL A 321 -5.84 18.13 1.03
N LEU A 322 -6.58 17.48 1.94
CA LEU A 322 -6.27 17.49 3.38
C LEU A 322 -4.91 16.84 3.69
N VAL A 323 -4.60 15.70 3.06
CA VAL A 323 -3.33 15.00 3.26
C VAL A 323 -2.16 15.76 2.64
N PHE A 324 -2.25 16.14 1.36
CA PHE A 324 -1.14 16.78 0.64
C PHE A 324 -0.93 18.26 0.96
N ASN A 325 -1.96 18.98 1.46
CA ASN A 325 -1.81 20.36 1.94
C ASN A 325 -1.28 20.39 3.38
N MET A 326 -0.04 19.91 3.57
CA MET A 326 0.62 19.84 4.88
C MET A 326 0.79 21.21 5.56
N ARG A 327 0.80 22.31 4.81
CA ARG A 327 0.85 23.69 5.35
C ARG A 327 -0.53 24.29 5.69
N GLY A 328 -1.61 23.58 5.41
CA GLY A 328 -2.99 24.05 5.63
C GLY A 328 -3.36 25.29 4.81
N ILE A 329 -2.77 25.52 3.63
CA ILE A 329 -3.00 26.71 2.80
C ILE A 329 -4.50 26.87 2.48
N ARG A 330 -5.12 27.98 2.94
CA ARG A 330 -6.58 28.24 2.93
C ARG A 330 -7.43 27.28 3.78
N TRP A 331 -6.90 26.62 4.81
CA TRP A 331 -7.66 25.84 5.78
C TRP A 331 -7.64 26.51 7.16
N ASN A 332 -8.56 26.10 8.03
CA ASN A 332 -8.68 26.61 9.41
C ASN A 332 -7.44 26.40 10.29
N TYR A 333 -6.47 25.59 9.85
CA TYR A 333 -5.21 25.28 10.53
C TYR A 333 -3.96 25.83 9.82
N GLN A 334 -4.10 26.79 8.89
CA GLN A 334 -2.96 27.30 8.11
C GLN A 334 -1.79 27.74 8.99
N VAL A 335 -0.58 27.27 8.68
CA VAL A 335 0.62 27.59 9.45
C VAL A 335 0.94 29.09 9.40
N LYS A 336 1.49 29.63 10.50
CA LYS A 336 1.85 31.04 10.61
C LYS A 336 3.05 31.38 9.72
N ASN A 337 3.09 32.61 9.21
CA ASN A 337 4.17 33.16 8.38
C ASN A 337 4.35 32.48 6.99
N VAL A 338 3.26 32.01 6.35
CA VAL A 338 3.31 31.57 4.96
C VAL A 338 3.56 32.78 4.03
N PRO A 339 4.55 32.76 3.12
CA PRO A 339 4.75 33.82 2.13
C PRO A 339 3.55 33.96 1.19
N ALA A 340 3.13 35.20 0.90
CA ALA A 340 2.04 35.44 -0.03
C ALA A 340 2.44 35.13 -1.49
N VAL A 341 1.48 34.67 -2.31
CA VAL A 341 1.66 34.62 -3.76
C VAL A 341 1.70 36.06 -4.31
N PRO A 342 2.68 36.42 -5.16
CA PRO A 342 2.74 37.76 -5.76
C PRO A 342 1.43 38.14 -6.46
N SER A 343 0.89 39.32 -6.17
CA SER A 343 -0.47 39.71 -6.59
C SER A 343 -0.66 39.76 -8.11
N ALA A 344 0.42 39.92 -8.88
CA ALA A 344 0.41 39.88 -10.35
C ALA A 344 0.20 38.45 -10.90
N ASP A 345 0.65 37.44 -10.18
CA ASP A 345 0.58 36.01 -10.57
C ASP A 345 -0.68 35.36 -10.00
N ALA A 346 -1.09 35.76 -8.79
CA ALA A 346 -2.39 35.40 -8.20
C ALA A 346 -3.59 35.70 -9.12
N ARG A 347 -3.45 36.72 -9.98
CA ARG A 347 -4.48 37.20 -10.92
C ARG A 347 -4.45 36.53 -12.32
N SER A 348 -3.47 35.68 -12.66
CA SER A 348 -3.42 35.05 -13.98
C SER A 348 -2.75 33.67 -13.97
N ARG A 349 -3.52 32.62 -14.31
CA ARG A 349 -3.02 31.24 -14.46
C ARG A 349 -1.88 31.14 -15.48
N ALA A 350 -2.01 31.81 -16.63
CA ALA A 350 -0.98 31.81 -17.66
C ALA A 350 0.33 32.46 -17.18
N ARG A 351 0.25 33.62 -16.50
CA ARG A 351 1.44 34.29 -15.94
C ARG A 351 2.10 33.45 -14.84
N PHE A 352 1.30 32.88 -13.94
CA PHE A 352 1.79 31.99 -12.89
C PHE A 352 2.54 30.79 -13.49
N CYS A 353 1.94 30.08 -14.44
CA CYS A 353 2.58 28.92 -15.09
C CYS A 353 3.84 29.32 -15.86
N ALA A 354 3.83 30.44 -16.60
CA ALA A 354 5.02 30.90 -17.33
C ALA A 354 6.20 31.24 -16.39
N ARG A 355 5.96 31.95 -15.28
CA ARG A 355 7.00 32.24 -14.28
C ARG A 355 7.47 30.98 -13.56
N ARG A 356 6.56 30.05 -13.26
CA ARG A 356 6.90 28.76 -12.66
C ARG A 356 7.70 27.87 -13.61
N LEU A 357 7.43 27.88 -14.92
CA LEU A 357 8.22 27.16 -15.93
C LEU A 357 9.66 27.69 -16.02
N ALA A 358 9.84 29.02 -16.04
CA ALA A 358 11.17 29.62 -15.99
C ALA A 358 11.93 29.25 -14.69
N ALA A 359 11.24 29.29 -13.55
CA ALA A 359 11.81 28.84 -12.27
C ALA A 359 12.11 27.33 -12.25
N ALA A 360 11.30 26.49 -12.90
CA ALA A 360 11.53 25.05 -13.00
C ALA A 360 12.80 24.73 -13.79
N GLY A 361 13.09 25.46 -14.87
CA GLY A 361 14.36 25.31 -15.60
C GLY A 361 15.59 25.61 -14.73
N TYR A 362 15.54 26.70 -13.96
CA TYR A 362 16.59 27.03 -12.99
C TYR A 362 16.72 25.96 -11.89
N TYR A 363 15.60 25.55 -11.27
CA TYR A 363 15.61 24.54 -10.22
C TYR A 363 16.04 23.16 -10.72
N LEU A 364 15.77 22.81 -11.99
CA LEU A 364 16.22 21.56 -12.60
C LEU A 364 17.74 21.50 -12.70
N VAL A 365 18.36 22.55 -13.25
CA VAL A 365 19.82 22.67 -13.36
C VAL A 365 20.48 22.67 -11.97
N MET A 366 19.94 23.43 -11.01
CA MET A 366 20.50 23.45 -9.66
C MET A 366 20.28 22.14 -8.88
N ALA A 367 19.17 21.43 -9.12
CA ALA A 367 18.89 20.13 -8.50
C ALA A 367 19.77 19.02 -9.07
N ASP A 368 20.07 19.03 -10.38
CA ASP A 368 21.06 18.13 -10.97
C ASP A 368 22.46 18.41 -10.40
N ILE A 369 22.95 19.65 -10.46
CA ILE A 369 24.27 20.04 -9.90
C ILE A 369 24.40 19.61 -8.43
N ALA A 370 23.38 19.86 -7.60
CA ALA A 370 23.38 19.45 -6.20
C ALA A 370 23.30 17.92 -6.02
N SER A 371 22.72 17.19 -6.97
CA SER A 371 22.67 15.72 -6.96
C SER A 371 23.97 15.08 -7.43
N GLN A 372 24.61 15.62 -8.48
CA GLN A 372 25.96 15.21 -8.88
C GLN A 372 26.95 15.46 -7.74
N ALA A 373 26.87 16.63 -7.08
CA ALA A 373 27.64 16.92 -5.87
C ALA A 373 27.37 15.88 -4.77
N ALA A 374 26.11 15.56 -4.47
CA ALA A 374 25.77 14.54 -3.48
C ALA A 374 26.30 13.14 -3.85
N VAL A 375 26.26 12.74 -5.13
CA VAL A 375 26.83 11.47 -5.58
C VAL A 375 28.36 11.46 -5.42
N HIS A 376 29.04 12.55 -5.72
CA HIS A 376 30.49 12.68 -5.55
C HIS A 376 30.93 12.77 -4.08
N VAL A 377 30.12 13.38 -3.21
CA VAL A 377 30.46 13.69 -1.80
C VAL A 377 29.98 12.63 -0.80
N PHE A 378 28.98 11.81 -1.17
CA PHE A 378 28.41 10.76 -0.31
C PHE A 378 28.42 9.35 -0.91
N TYR A 379 28.21 9.19 -2.23
CA TYR A 379 28.02 7.87 -2.88
C TYR A 379 29.23 7.40 -3.70
N THR A 380 30.36 8.09 -3.59
CA THR A 380 31.65 7.67 -4.17
C THR A 380 32.50 7.05 -3.09
N ASN A 381 32.89 5.78 -3.26
CA ASN A 381 33.87 5.13 -2.41
C ASN A 381 35.23 5.78 -2.66
N GLU A 382 35.87 6.29 -1.61
CA GLU A 382 37.08 7.10 -1.70
C GLU A 382 38.34 6.25 -1.92
N ASP A 383 38.34 4.98 -1.47
CA ASP A 383 39.47 4.04 -1.66
C ASP A 383 39.50 3.47 -3.09
N SER A 384 38.33 3.27 -3.71
CA SER A 384 38.20 2.73 -5.07
C SER A 384 37.95 3.79 -6.15
N LEU A 385 37.59 5.01 -5.73
CA LEU A 385 37.08 6.12 -6.55
C LEU A 385 35.83 5.78 -7.38
N ARG A 386 35.04 4.77 -6.97
CA ARG A 386 33.85 4.30 -7.70
C ARG A 386 32.55 4.78 -7.07
N ARG A 387 31.61 5.15 -7.94
CA ARG A 387 30.23 5.53 -7.57
C ARG A 387 29.37 4.29 -7.36
N GLY A 388 28.49 4.31 -6.37
CA GLY A 388 27.54 3.23 -6.11
C GLY A 388 28.10 2.03 -5.34
N GLU A 389 29.31 2.15 -4.76
CA GLU A 389 29.86 1.16 -3.80
C GLU A 389 29.56 1.54 -2.33
N VAL A 390 29.09 2.76 -2.06
CA VAL A 390 28.70 3.21 -0.71
C VAL A 390 27.20 2.99 -0.50
N ASP A 391 26.86 2.18 0.50
CA ASP A 391 25.49 1.93 0.96
C ASP A 391 24.95 3.12 1.77
N SER A 392 23.72 3.57 1.47
CA SER A 392 23.10 4.76 2.08
C SER A 392 22.92 4.72 3.61
N LYS A 393 23.07 3.55 4.23
CA LYS A 393 23.11 3.37 5.70
C LYS A 393 24.31 4.05 6.38
N TYR A 394 25.44 4.16 5.68
CA TYR A 394 26.72 4.57 6.28
C TYR A 394 27.13 6.02 5.95
N LEU A 395 26.20 6.82 5.40
CA LEU A 395 26.49 8.20 5.01
C LEU A 395 26.68 9.11 6.22
N THR A 396 27.90 9.60 6.41
CA THR A 396 28.25 10.56 7.45
C THR A 396 28.41 11.97 6.88
N ILE A 397 27.76 12.96 7.51
CA ILE A 397 28.07 14.38 7.27
C ILE A 397 29.46 14.72 7.82
N TRP A 398 29.87 14.05 8.90
CA TRP A 398 31.19 14.19 9.51
C TRP A 398 32.27 13.39 8.77
N ASP A 399 33.47 13.96 8.71
CA ASP A 399 34.69 13.39 8.13
C ASP A 399 35.86 13.70 9.07
N ASP A 400 36.35 12.68 9.78
CA ASP A 400 37.38 12.81 10.81
C ASP A 400 38.75 13.29 10.31
N ARG A 401 38.97 13.32 8.98
CA ARG A 401 40.23 13.75 8.36
C ARG A 401 40.24 15.24 8.03
N SER A 402 39.06 15.85 7.84
CA SER A 402 38.97 17.26 7.42
C SER A 402 37.63 17.91 7.75
N PHE A 403 37.71 19.02 8.49
CA PHE A 403 36.59 19.94 8.67
C PHE A 403 36.08 20.52 7.35
N VAL A 404 36.94 20.67 6.33
CA VAL A 404 36.52 21.17 5.00
C VAL A 404 35.63 20.15 4.30
N TRP A 405 35.98 18.86 4.35
CA TRP A 405 35.11 17.81 3.80
C TRP A 405 33.81 17.66 4.59
N SER A 406 33.88 17.75 5.94
CA SER A 406 32.68 17.81 6.79
C SER A 406 31.76 18.99 6.41
N PHE A 407 32.32 20.17 6.13
CA PHE A 407 31.57 21.35 5.70
C PHE A 407 30.97 21.19 4.29
N VAL A 408 31.72 20.63 3.34
CA VAL A 408 31.22 20.33 1.98
C VAL A 408 30.11 19.29 2.00
N ARG A 409 30.23 18.23 2.81
CA ARG A 409 29.17 17.25 3.09
C ARG A 409 27.93 17.94 3.68
N ALA A 410 28.10 18.74 4.73
CA ALA A 410 26.98 19.47 5.37
C ALA A 410 26.27 20.45 4.43
N LEU A 411 27.02 21.21 3.62
CA LEU A 411 26.47 22.14 2.64
C LEU A 411 25.70 21.41 1.55
N THR A 412 26.27 20.33 1.01
CA THR A 412 25.62 19.49 -0.02
C THR A 412 24.32 18.89 0.50
N PHE A 413 24.32 18.36 1.73
CA PHE A 413 23.14 17.82 2.41
C PHE A 413 22.05 18.88 2.68
N ALA A 414 22.41 20.15 2.90
CA ALA A 414 21.45 21.23 3.05
C ALA A 414 20.88 21.73 1.70
N VAL A 415 21.71 21.75 0.65
CA VAL A 415 21.40 22.33 -0.66
C VAL A 415 20.59 21.37 -1.56
N GLN A 416 20.90 20.07 -1.56
CA GLN A 416 20.21 19.09 -2.40
C GLN A 416 18.69 19.02 -2.11
N PRO A 417 18.23 18.88 -0.84
CA PRO A 417 16.80 18.82 -0.55
C PRO A 417 16.07 20.14 -0.86
N TYR A 418 16.74 21.30 -0.70
CA TYR A 418 16.17 22.60 -1.03
C TYR A 418 15.77 22.67 -2.51
N TYR A 419 16.69 22.34 -3.43
CA TYR A 419 16.41 22.42 -4.86
C TYR A 419 15.45 21.32 -5.33
N MET A 420 15.56 20.09 -4.81
CA MET A 420 14.60 19.02 -5.12
C MET A 420 13.18 19.37 -4.67
N LEU A 421 12.99 19.88 -3.45
CA LEU A 421 11.67 20.32 -2.98
C LEU A 421 11.13 21.49 -3.81
N GLN A 422 11.96 22.46 -4.19
CA GLN A 422 11.55 23.60 -5.04
C GLN A 422 11.16 23.14 -6.46
N LEU A 423 11.91 22.20 -7.05
CA LEU A 423 11.62 21.63 -8.37
C LEU A 423 10.28 20.86 -8.34
N THR A 424 10.13 19.89 -7.44
CA THR A 424 8.91 19.08 -7.30
C THR A 424 7.69 19.94 -7.03
N TYR A 425 7.80 20.90 -6.09
CA TYR A 425 6.71 21.83 -5.79
C TYR A 425 6.33 22.71 -6.98
N THR A 426 7.33 23.18 -7.74
CA THR A 426 7.11 24.01 -8.92
C THR A 426 6.42 23.21 -10.04
N ALA A 427 6.89 21.99 -10.34
CA ALA A 427 6.29 21.10 -11.32
C ALA A 427 4.82 20.76 -10.99
N LEU A 428 4.53 20.36 -9.75
CA LEU A 428 3.16 20.10 -9.28
C LEU A 428 2.28 21.35 -9.35
N SER A 429 2.83 22.53 -9.02
CA SER A 429 2.09 23.79 -9.13
C SER A 429 1.70 24.14 -10.57
N ILE A 430 2.58 23.86 -11.54
CA ILE A 430 2.30 24.08 -12.97
C ILE A 430 1.18 23.13 -13.40
N ALA A 431 1.32 21.83 -13.12
CA ALA A 431 0.33 20.82 -13.51
C ALA A 431 -1.05 21.13 -12.92
N ALA A 432 -1.14 21.42 -11.63
CA ALA A 432 -2.40 21.67 -10.93
C ALA A 432 -3.07 23.01 -11.27
N VAL A 433 -2.31 24.03 -11.70
CA VAL A 433 -2.86 25.33 -12.13
C VAL A 433 -3.14 25.37 -13.64
N ALA A 434 -2.37 24.64 -14.45
CA ALA A 434 -2.63 24.46 -15.89
C ALA A 434 -3.92 23.65 -16.14
N THR A 435 -4.09 22.51 -15.47
CA THR A 435 -5.32 21.70 -15.51
C THR A 435 -6.53 22.41 -14.87
N GLY A 436 -6.30 23.31 -13.92
CA GLY A 436 -7.36 24.05 -13.23
C GLY A 436 -7.91 23.36 -11.97
N LEU A 437 -7.28 22.26 -11.54
CA LEU A 437 -7.52 21.60 -10.25
C LEU A 437 -7.28 22.53 -9.05
N SER A 438 -6.50 23.59 -9.23
CA SER A 438 -6.15 24.57 -8.20
C SER A 438 -6.00 26.00 -8.76
N LYS A 439 -6.04 26.99 -7.88
CA LYS A 439 -5.78 28.40 -8.19
C LYS A 439 -4.29 28.73 -7.95
N PRO A 440 -3.72 29.76 -8.62
CA PRO A 440 -2.38 30.27 -8.29
C PRO A 440 -2.18 30.57 -6.80
N ALA A 441 -3.23 31.06 -6.13
CA ALA A 441 -3.25 31.34 -4.69
C ALA A 441 -3.07 30.10 -3.77
N ASP A 442 -3.24 28.88 -4.31
CA ASP A 442 -3.06 27.62 -3.57
C ASP A 442 -1.59 27.19 -3.51
N TRP A 443 -0.72 27.89 -4.25
CA TRP A 443 0.70 27.58 -4.40
C TRP A 443 1.63 28.72 -3.94
N PRO A 444 1.52 29.18 -2.67
CA PRO A 444 2.46 30.14 -2.08
C PRO A 444 3.90 29.61 -2.12
N PRO A 445 4.93 30.47 -2.23
CA PRO A 445 6.32 30.06 -2.16
C PRO A 445 6.57 29.05 -1.03
N SER A 446 7.28 27.96 -1.33
CA SER A 446 7.61 26.96 -0.29
C SER A 446 8.50 27.59 0.77
N PHE A 447 9.54 28.31 0.33
CA PHE A 447 10.49 29.01 1.17
C PHE A 447 10.27 30.53 1.13
N GLY A 448 10.62 31.21 2.21
CA GLY A 448 10.61 32.67 2.33
C GLY A 448 11.87 33.34 1.78
N VAL A 449 12.09 34.61 2.17
CA VAL A 449 13.26 35.39 1.73
C VAL A 449 14.44 35.18 2.69
N LEU A 450 15.57 34.71 2.17
CA LEU A 450 16.74 34.38 3.02
C LEU A 450 17.38 35.63 3.64
N SER A 451 17.43 36.76 2.94
CA SER A 451 18.00 38.02 3.46
C SER A 451 17.18 38.65 4.60
N GLU A 452 15.92 38.25 4.79
CA GLU A 452 15.10 38.66 5.94
C GLU A 452 15.35 37.77 7.18
N THR A 453 16.21 36.76 7.06
CA THR A 453 16.43 35.73 8.10
C THR A 453 17.57 36.10 9.04
N THR A 454 17.28 36.97 10.01
CA THR A 454 18.26 37.48 10.98
C THR A 454 18.50 36.57 12.20
N SER A 455 17.83 35.41 12.29
CA SER A 455 18.00 34.47 13.42
C SER A 455 17.60 33.04 13.07
N VAL A 456 18.09 32.06 13.83
CA VAL A 456 17.67 30.65 13.74
C VAL A 456 16.15 30.50 13.93
N ARG A 457 15.54 31.32 14.80
CA ARG A 457 14.08 31.37 14.96
C ARG A 457 13.37 31.88 13.70
N ALA A 458 13.93 32.85 12.99
CA ALA A 458 13.40 33.31 11.70
C ALA A 458 13.61 32.28 10.58
N PHE A 459 14.72 31.52 10.62
CA PHE A 459 15.04 30.49 9.63
C PHE A 459 13.96 29.40 9.60
N TRP A 460 13.74 28.70 10.72
CA TRP A 460 12.62 27.78 10.89
C TRP A 460 11.26 28.49 11.05
N GLY A 461 11.29 29.82 11.17
CA GLY A 461 10.16 30.72 11.42
C GLY A 461 9.35 31.08 10.18
N SER A 462 10.05 31.46 9.12
CA SER A 462 9.50 32.12 7.93
C SER A 462 10.24 31.74 6.63
N TYR A 463 11.51 31.31 6.72
CA TYR A 463 12.29 30.94 5.53
C TYR A 463 12.14 29.47 5.14
N TRP A 464 12.45 28.54 6.05
CA TRP A 464 12.43 27.10 5.75
C TRP A 464 10.99 26.61 5.54
N HIS A 465 10.81 25.58 4.70
CA HIS A 465 9.56 25.30 3.98
C HIS A 465 8.27 25.01 4.79
N GLN A 466 8.31 25.02 6.12
CA GLN A 466 7.17 24.91 7.05
C GLN A 466 6.32 23.62 6.98
N THR A 467 6.49 22.75 5.98
CA THR A 467 5.73 21.49 5.77
C THR A 467 5.74 20.55 6.97
N LEU A 468 6.77 20.61 7.83
CA LEU A 468 6.93 19.77 9.02
C LEU A 468 6.39 20.44 10.31
N ARG A 469 5.59 21.50 10.19
CA ARG A 469 4.97 22.17 11.34
C ARG A 469 3.71 21.46 11.81
N LEU A 470 3.93 20.52 12.72
CA LEU A 470 2.91 19.76 13.39
C LEU A 470 2.05 20.65 14.32
N GLU A 471 0.76 20.36 14.39
CA GLU A 471 -0.23 21.11 15.19
C GLU A 471 0.08 21.10 16.70
N ASP A 472 -0.50 22.05 17.43
CA ASP A 472 -0.39 22.10 18.90
C ASP A 472 -0.97 20.84 19.58
N GLY A 473 -1.87 20.11 18.92
CA GLY A 473 -2.34 18.79 19.37
C GLY A 473 -1.22 17.75 19.45
N ILE A 474 -0.26 17.76 18.52
CA ILE A 474 0.93 16.91 18.59
C ILE A 474 1.82 17.31 19.78
N LYS A 475 1.97 18.61 20.06
CA LYS A 475 2.74 19.08 21.22
C LYS A 475 2.10 18.64 22.54
N GLN A 476 0.76 18.61 22.60
CA GLN A 476 0.01 18.07 23.75
C GLN A 476 0.10 16.54 23.88
N VAL A 477 0.26 15.80 22.77
CA VAL A 477 0.51 14.35 22.82
C VAL A 477 1.95 14.06 23.26
N TRP A 478 2.94 14.78 22.71
CA TRP A 478 4.35 14.60 23.07
C TRP A 478 4.62 15.01 24.52
N SER A 479 3.98 16.06 25.05
CA SER A 479 4.08 16.38 26.48
C SER A 479 3.46 15.31 27.38
N ARG A 480 2.37 14.65 26.96
CA ARG A 480 1.78 13.49 27.67
C ARG A 480 2.62 12.22 27.60
N TRP A 481 3.33 12.00 26.49
CA TRP A 481 4.18 10.81 26.31
C TRP A 481 5.58 10.94 26.93
N ILE A 482 6.10 12.15 27.09
CA ILE A 482 7.46 12.41 27.59
C ILE A 482 7.44 13.01 29.03
N GLY A 483 6.27 13.37 29.57
CA GLY A 483 6.13 13.91 30.93
C GLY A 483 4.93 13.37 31.71
N GLY A 484 5.09 12.21 32.37
CA GLY A 484 4.09 11.66 33.31
C GLY A 484 4.49 10.28 33.87
N PRO A 485 4.64 10.10 35.20
CA PRO A 485 5.33 8.93 35.77
C PRO A 485 4.39 7.74 36.10
N ASN A 486 3.59 7.26 35.14
CA ASN A 486 2.82 6.01 35.28
C ASN A 486 2.48 5.41 33.90
N ALA A 487 3.12 4.30 33.52
CA ALA A 487 2.90 3.62 32.24
C ALA A 487 3.07 2.08 32.35
N GLU A 488 1.95 1.36 32.27
CA GLU A 488 1.82 -0.10 32.19
C GLU A 488 0.46 -0.40 31.50
N LYS A 489 0.17 -1.54 30.81
CA LYS A 489 0.84 -2.85 30.64
C LYS A 489 0.48 -3.47 29.25
N SER A 490 1.15 -4.56 28.87
CA SER A 490 1.05 -5.33 27.59
C SER A 490 -0.06 -6.41 27.53
N PHE A 491 -0.30 -7.11 26.38
CA PHE A 491 -0.66 -8.57 26.28
C PHE A 491 -0.70 -9.18 24.82
N PHE A 492 -1.13 -10.45 24.60
CA PHE A 492 -0.69 -11.40 23.52
C PHE A 492 -1.78 -12.32 22.82
N VAL A 493 -1.79 -12.42 21.45
CA VAL A 493 -2.16 -13.56 20.49
C VAL A 493 -3.67 -14.09 20.46
N ARG A 494 -4.27 -15.16 19.81
CA ARG A 494 -3.88 -16.51 19.23
C ARG A 494 -4.99 -17.36 18.39
N VAL A 495 -5.10 -17.27 17.03
CA VAL A 495 -6.11 -17.72 15.91
C VAL A 495 -6.37 -19.23 15.45
N VAL A 496 -7.50 -19.67 14.78
CA VAL A 496 -7.68 -20.96 13.95
C VAL A 496 -9.07 -21.17 13.17
N GLY A 497 -9.15 -21.54 11.84
CA GLY A 497 -10.31 -22.25 11.13
C GLY A 497 -10.82 -21.84 9.67
N ARG A 498 -11.35 -22.75 8.77
CA ARG A 498 -12.01 -22.47 7.41
C ARG A 498 -12.90 -23.57 6.66
N ILE A 499 -12.97 -23.65 5.30
CA ILE A 499 -14.01 -24.28 4.38
C ILE A 499 -13.63 -24.49 2.81
N ILE A 500 -14.00 -25.59 2.03
CA ILE A 500 -13.80 -25.95 0.51
C ILE A 500 -14.60 -27.22 -0.14
N GLY A 501 -15.10 -27.30 -1.44
CA GLY A 501 -16.02 -28.36 -2.10
C GLY A 501 -15.84 -29.03 -3.57
N LYS A 502 -16.90 -29.57 -4.29
CA LYS A 502 -16.91 -30.47 -5.56
C LYS A 502 -17.97 -30.13 -6.71
N MET A 503 -17.80 -30.63 -7.97
CA MET A 503 -18.79 -30.75 -9.10
C MET A 503 -19.40 -32.17 -9.34
N GLY A 504 -20.60 -32.29 -9.93
CA GLY A 504 -21.26 -33.58 -10.23
C GLY A 504 -21.50 -33.90 -11.70
N SER A 505 -22.06 -35.08 -11.95
CA SER A 505 -22.51 -35.59 -13.27
C SER A 505 -23.79 -34.92 -13.78
#